data_AF-H9FJ56-F1
#
_entry.id   AF-H9FJ56-F1
#
_cell.length_a   1.000
_cell.length_b   1.000
_cell.length_c   1.000
_cell.angle_alpha   90.00
_cell.angle_beta   90.00
_cell.angle_gamma   90.00
#
_symmetry.space_group_name_H-M   'P 1'
#
loop_
_entity.id
_entity.type
_entity.pdbx_description
1 polymer ?
#
loop_
_entity_poly.entity_id
_entity_poly.type
_entity_poly.pdbx_seq_one_letter_code
_entity_poly.pdbx_strand_id
1 'polypeptide(L)'
;IVRRVQEVSAVLYHLDQTEHPYKSKKAVWHKLLSKQRRRAVVACFRMTPLYNLPTHRACNMFLESYKAAWILTEDHSFEDRMIDDLSKAGEQEEEEEEVEEKKPDPLHQLVLHFSRTALTEKSKLDEDYLYMAYADIMAKSCHLEEGGENGEGEEEVEVSFEEKEMEKQRLLYQQARLHTRGAAEMVLQMISACKGETGAMVSSTLKLG
;
A
#
# COMPACT_ATOMS: atom_id res chain seq x y z
N ILE A 1 -57.30 -41.10 -51.70
CA ILE A 1 -57.45 -39.62 -51.64
C ILE A 1 -56.69 -39.05 -50.44
N VAL A 2 -56.98 -39.48 -49.21
CA VAL A 2 -56.29 -39.04 -47.97
C VAL A 2 -54.76 -39.14 -48.04
N ARG A 3 -54.20 -40.26 -48.54
CA ARG A 3 -52.74 -40.46 -48.64
C ARG A 3 -52.05 -39.47 -49.57
N ARG A 4 -52.64 -39.17 -50.73
CA ARG A 4 -52.12 -38.14 -51.66
C ARG A 4 -52.21 -36.74 -51.06
N VAL A 5 -53.26 -36.44 -50.30
CA VAL A 5 -53.38 -35.14 -49.60
C VAL A 5 -52.30 -35.01 -48.55
N GLN A 6 -52.01 -36.08 -47.79
CA GLN A 6 -50.93 -36.10 -46.80
C GLN A 6 -49.55 -35.92 -47.45
N GLU A 7 -49.27 -36.62 -48.56
CA GLU A 7 -48.03 -36.47 -49.31
C GLU A 7 -47.83 -35.05 -49.84
N VAL A 8 -48.87 -34.47 -50.46
CA VAL A 8 -48.80 -33.08 -50.95
C VAL A 8 -48.62 -32.09 -49.80
N SER A 9 -49.31 -32.30 -48.66
CA SER A 9 -49.14 -31.43 -47.49
C SER A 9 -47.75 -31.55 -46.86
N ALA A 10 -47.14 -32.74 -46.86
CA ALA A 10 -45.78 -32.94 -46.37
C ALA A 10 -44.76 -32.27 -47.30
N VAL A 11 -44.94 -32.40 -48.62
CA VAL A 11 -44.10 -31.69 -49.60
C VAL A 11 -44.22 -30.18 -49.43
N LEU A 12 -45.43 -29.64 -49.29
CA LEU A 12 -45.63 -28.21 -49.06
C LEU A 12 -45.04 -27.73 -47.73
N TYR A 13 -45.16 -28.53 -46.67
CA TYR A 13 -44.56 -28.22 -45.37
C TYR A 13 -43.03 -28.19 -45.44
N HIS A 14 -42.42 -29.15 -46.13
CA HIS A 14 -40.97 -29.15 -46.34
C HIS A 14 -40.51 -28.01 -47.24
N LEU A 15 -41.28 -27.67 -48.28
CA LEU A 15 -41.02 -26.52 -49.15
C LEU A 15 -41.06 -25.22 -48.33
N ASP A 16 -42.07 -25.06 -47.47
CA ASP A 16 -42.21 -23.90 -46.58
C ASP A 16 -41.08 -23.81 -45.56
N GLN A 17 -40.62 -24.93 -44.99
CA GLN A 17 -39.42 -24.93 -44.14
C GLN A 17 -38.14 -24.54 -44.89
N THR A 18 -38.02 -24.88 -46.18
CA THR A 18 -36.85 -24.52 -47.00
C THR A 18 -36.88 -23.07 -47.49
N GLU A 19 -38.06 -22.54 -47.84
CA GLU A 19 -38.22 -21.14 -48.28
C GLU A 19 -38.27 -20.17 -47.10
N HIS A 20 -38.77 -20.61 -45.94
CA HIS A 20 -38.83 -19.84 -44.71
C HIS A 20 -38.05 -20.53 -43.58
N PRO A 21 -36.71 -20.65 -43.69
CA PRO A 21 -35.90 -21.19 -42.62
C PRO A 21 -36.17 -20.39 -41.35
N TYR A 22 -36.54 -21.08 -40.27
CA TYR A 22 -36.85 -20.48 -38.97
C TYR A 22 -35.74 -19.46 -38.63
N LYS A 23 -36.09 -18.17 -38.59
CA LYS A 23 -35.16 -17.05 -38.27
C LYS A 23 -34.66 -17.08 -36.82
N SER A 24 -34.67 -18.24 -36.17
CA SER A 24 -34.45 -18.44 -34.74
C SER A 24 -33.03 -18.87 -34.37
N LYS A 25 -32.07 -18.84 -35.30
CA LYS A 25 -30.65 -18.86 -34.95
C LYS A 25 -29.90 -17.89 -35.87
N LYS A 26 -30.09 -16.58 -35.63
CA LYS A 26 -28.98 -15.66 -35.89
C LYS A 26 -27.78 -16.31 -35.23
N ALA A 27 -26.77 -16.69 -36.00
CA ALA A 27 -25.50 -17.14 -35.44
C ALA A 27 -25.14 -16.12 -34.36
N VAL A 28 -25.20 -16.54 -33.10
CA VAL A 28 -24.78 -15.72 -31.98
C VAL A 28 -23.27 -15.73 -32.10
N TRP A 29 -22.75 -14.93 -33.03
CA TRP A 29 -21.35 -14.57 -33.05
C TRP A 29 -21.09 -14.00 -31.68
N HIS A 30 -20.43 -14.78 -30.82
CA HIS A 30 -20.02 -14.30 -29.52
C HIS A 30 -19.23 -13.00 -29.77
N LYS A 31 -19.70 -11.88 -29.24
CA LYS A 31 -19.02 -10.59 -29.37
C LYS A 31 -17.68 -10.71 -28.64
N LEU A 32 -16.62 -11.03 -29.37
CA LEU A 32 -15.25 -11.13 -28.87
C LEU A 32 -14.73 -9.82 -28.28
N LEU A 33 -15.21 -8.68 -28.79
CA LEU A 33 -14.82 -7.36 -28.31
C LEU A 33 -16.04 -6.49 -28.00
N SER A 34 -16.01 -5.86 -26.83
CA SER A 34 -17.00 -4.86 -26.46
C SER A 34 -16.92 -3.64 -27.37
N LYS A 35 -18.04 -2.93 -27.53
CA LYS A 35 -18.09 -1.69 -28.33
C LYS A 35 -17.15 -0.63 -27.76
N GLN A 36 -16.99 -0.57 -26.44
CA GLN A 36 -16.08 0.34 -25.75
C GLN A 36 -14.61 0.03 -26.08
N ARG A 37 -14.20 -1.24 -26.01
CA ARG A 37 -12.84 -1.66 -26.38
C ARG A 37 -12.54 -1.39 -27.85
N ARG A 38 -13.49 -1.64 -28.76
CA ARG A 38 -13.34 -1.25 -30.19
C ARG A 38 -13.11 0.26 -30.35
N ARG A 39 -13.85 1.09 -29.62
CA ARG A 39 -13.67 2.56 -29.66
C ARG A 39 -12.30 2.99 -29.12
N ALA A 40 -11.83 2.38 -28.03
CA ALA A 40 -10.51 2.67 -27.46
C ALA A 40 -9.38 2.33 -28.44
N VAL A 41 -9.43 1.16 -29.08
CA VAL A 41 -8.43 0.76 -30.11
C VAL A 41 -8.39 1.76 -31.26
N VAL A 42 -9.56 2.20 -31.75
CA VAL A 42 -9.63 3.20 -32.82
C VAL A 42 -9.14 4.58 -32.34
N ALA A 43 -9.29 4.92 -31.06
CA ALA A 43 -8.74 6.16 -30.48
C ALA A 43 -7.21 6.11 -30.36
N CYS A 44 -6.62 4.94 -30.06
CA CYS A 44 -5.16 4.75 -30.05
C CYS A 44 -4.56 5.08 -31.42
N PHE A 45 -5.19 4.74 -32.55
CA PHE A 45 -4.65 5.16 -33.86
C PHE A 45 -4.62 6.67 -34.08
N ARG A 46 -5.33 7.46 -33.27
CA ARG A 46 -5.36 8.93 -33.34
C ARG A 46 -4.51 9.61 -32.25
N MET A 47 -3.72 8.85 -31.50
CA MET A 47 -2.91 9.42 -30.43
C MET A 47 -1.79 10.32 -30.97
N THR A 48 -1.55 11.42 -30.27
CA THR A 48 -0.53 12.41 -30.63
C THR A 48 0.85 11.91 -30.18
N PRO A 49 1.87 11.91 -31.06
CA PRO A 49 3.22 11.52 -30.69
C PRO A 49 3.88 12.54 -29.76
N LEU A 50 4.89 12.12 -29.00
CA LEU A 50 5.52 12.93 -27.96
C LEU A 50 6.04 14.28 -28.45
N TYR A 51 6.66 14.31 -29.64
CA TYR A 51 7.25 15.52 -30.21
C TYR A 51 6.23 16.59 -30.62
N ASN A 52 4.94 16.23 -30.72
CA ASN A 52 3.87 17.14 -31.14
C ASN A 52 2.96 17.56 -29.96
N LEU A 53 3.39 17.28 -28.72
CA LEU A 53 2.69 17.71 -27.51
C LEU A 53 3.19 19.09 -27.07
N PRO A 54 2.31 19.95 -26.52
CA PRO A 54 2.73 21.18 -25.85
C PRO A 54 3.72 20.87 -24.73
N THR A 55 4.79 21.66 -24.64
CA THR A 55 5.90 21.44 -23.69
C THR A 55 5.43 21.32 -22.24
N HIS A 56 4.57 22.22 -21.77
CA HIS A 56 4.02 22.19 -20.40
C HIS A 56 3.28 20.87 -20.10
N ARG A 57 2.59 20.30 -21.09
CA ARG A 57 1.86 19.04 -20.94
C ARG A 57 2.83 17.87 -20.91
N ALA A 58 3.86 17.89 -21.76
CA ALA A 58 4.94 16.89 -21.71
C ALA A 58 5.69 16.92 -20.37
N CYS A 59 5.97 18.12 -19.82
CA CYS A 59 6.59 18.28 -18.50
C CYS A 59 5.73 17.67 -17.37
N ASN A 60 4.42 17.92 -17.37
CA ASN A 60 3.53 17.34 -16.35
C ASN A 60 3.47 15.81 -16.45
N MET A 61 3.43 15.26 -17.67
CA MET A 61 3.49 13.80 -17.88
C MET A 61 4.82 13.23 -17.39
N PHE A 62 5.92 13.93 -17.66
CA PHE A 62 7.26 13.53 -17.20
C PHE A 62 7.35 13.50 -15.68
N LEU A 63 6.89 14.55 -14.98
CA LEU A 63 6.95 14.63 -13.52
C LEU A 63 6.20 13.47 -12.84
N GLU A 64 5.01 13.12 -13.32
CA GLU A 64 4.24 12.00 -12.77
C GLU A 64 4.98 10.67 -12.98
N SER A 65 5.55 10.46 -14.18
CA SER A 65 6.33 9.26 -14.48
C SER A 65 7.62 9.18 -13.64
N TYR A 66 8.28 10.31 -13.42
CA TYR A 66 9.50 10.39 -12.62
C TYR A 66 9.21 10.11 -11.15
N LYS A 67 8.13 10.67 -10.60
CA LYS A 67 7.67 10.35 -9.25
C LYS A 67 7.45 8.85 -9.08
N ALA A 68 6.74 8.21 -10.00
CA ALA A 68 6.40 6.80 -9.87
C ALA A 68 7.59 5.86 -10.09
N ALA A 69 8.49 6.20 -11.01
CA ALA A 69 9.58 5.32 -11.41
C ALA A 69 10.91 5.57 -10.69
N TRP A 70 11.07 6.72 -10.02
CA TRP A 70 12.29 7.07 -9.31
C TRP A 70 12.02 7.39 -7.84
N ILE A 71 11.13 8.34 -7.54
CA ILE A 71 10.95 8.80 -6.15
C ILE A 71 10.38 7.69 -5.25
N LEU A 72 9.38 6.94 -5.73
CA LEU A 72 8.73 5.89 -4.94
C LEU A 72 9.55 4.60 -4.84
N THR A 73 10.48 4.38 -5.77
CA THR A 73 11.34 3.19 -5.83
C THR A 73 12.70 3.41 -5.19
N GLU A 74 13.06 4.66 -4.90
CA GLU A 74 14.31 4.98 -4.23
C GLU A 74 14.21 4.56 -2.76
N ASP A 75 15.03 3.59 -2.37
CA ASP A 75 15.15 3.20 -0.98
C ASP A 75 15.87 4.29 -0.19
N HIS A 76 15.18 4.81 0.81
CA HIS A 76 15.79 5.73 1.76
C HIS A 76 16.14 4.91 3.01
N SER A 77 17.37 5.02 3.50
CA SER A 77 17.87 4.33 4.69
C SER A 77 18.13 5.30 5.85
N PHE A 78 17.31 6.35 5.96
CA PHE A 78 17.50 7.37 6.99
C PHE A 78 16.81 7.02 8.30
N GLU A 79 15.87 6.08 8.28
CA GLU A 79 14.99 5.75 9.39
C GLU A 79 15.80 5.26 10.59
N ASP A 80 16.70 4.29 10.41
CA ASP A 80 17.52 3.79 11.52
C ASP A 80 18.46 4.86 12.06
N ARG A 81 19.15 5.56 11.16
CA ARG A 81 20.11 6.61 11.52
C ARG A 81 19.42 7.72 12.31
N MET A 82 18.23 8.14 11.87
CA MET A 82 17.45 9.17 12.53
C MET A 82 17.04 8.75 13.94
N ILE A 83 16.53 7.54 14.13
CA ILE A 83 16.15 7.06 15.47
C ILE A 83 17.42 6.84 16.32
N ASP A 84 18.56 6.50 15.72
CA ASP A 84 19.81 6.25 16.44
C ASP A 84 20.37 7.55 17.00
N ASP A 85 20.48 8.57 16.15
CA ASP A 85 20.93 9.91 16.51
C ASP A 85 20.05 10.52 17.62
N LEU A 86 18.72 10.36 17.53
CA LEU A 86 17.79 10.86 18.56
C LEU A 86 17.90 10.13 19.90
N SER A 87 18.33 8.87 19.89
CA SER A 87 18.50 8.06 21.10
C SER A 87 19.87 8.24 21.76
N LYS A 88 20.92 8.49 20.96
CA LYS A 88 22.32 8.66 21.41
C LYS A 88 22.68 10.09 21.75
N ALA A 89 22.06 11.08 21.12
CA ALA A 89 22.36 12.49 21.39
C ALA A 89 22.03 12.92 22.84
N GLY A 90 21.20 12.15 23.56
CA GLY A 90 20.93 12.36 24.98
C GLY A 90 22.03 11.85 25.92
N GLU A 91 23.02 11.08 25.43
CA GLU A 91 24.13 10.54 26.22
C GLU A 91 25.41 11.39 26.10
N GLN A 92 25.34 12.59 25.50
CA GLN A 92 26.51 13.47 25.40
C GLN A 92 27.05 13.82 26.79
N GLU A 93 28.38 13.69 26.94
CA GLU A 93 29.22 13.73 28.15
C GLU A 93 29.05 14.93 29.11
N GLU A 94 28.09 15.85 28.87
CA GLU A 94 27.88 17.05 29.70
C GLU A 94 26.91 16.82 30.88
N GLU A 95 26.21 15.69 30.99
CA GLU A 95 25.23 15.42 32.06
C GLU A 95 25.71 14.46 33.18
N GLU A 96 27.03 14.26 33.36
CA GLU A 96 27.58 13.55 34.53
C GLU A 96 27.83 14.45 35.76
N GLU A 97 27.15 15.60 35.87
CA GLU A 97 27.05 16.34 37.13
C GLU A 97 25.69 16.05 37.79
N GLU A 98 25.68 15.08 38.70
CA GLU A 98 24.64 14.80 39.72
C GLU A 98 23.21 15.33 39.42
N VAL A 99 22.48 14.67 38.53
CA VAL A 99 21.02 14.84 38.43
C VAL A 99 20.36 13.54 38.90
N GLU A 100 19.74 13.57 40.09
CA GLU A 100 19.00 12.43 40.68
C GLU A 100 17.80 11.97 39.81
N GLU A 101 17.40 12.76 38.81
CA GLU A 101 16.39 12.41 37.81
C GLU A 101 17.01 12.40 36.40
N LYS A 102 17.06 11.22 35.77
CA LYS A 102 17.49 11.10 34.36
C LYS A 102 16.54 11.90 33.48
N LYS A 103 17.05 12.94 32.83
CA LYS A 103 16.26 13.70 31.87
C LYS A 103 15.87 12.80 30.69
N PRO A 104 14.63 12.93 30.18
CA PRO A 104 14.22 12.30 28.93
C PRO A 104 15.16 12.65 27.79
N ASP A 105 15.67 11.64 27.08
CA ASP A 105 16.41 11.85 25.83
C ASP A 105 15.48 12.41 24.72
N PRO A 106 16.03 12.99 23.64
CA PRO A 106 15.21 13.61 22.59
C PRO A 106 14.16 12.67 22.00
N LEU A 107 14.46 11.38 21.86
CA LEU A 107 13.51 10.38 21.39
C LEU A 107 12.37 10.16 22.40
N HIS A 108 12.66 10.06 23.70
CA HIS A 108 11.63 9.92 24.73
C HIS A 108 10.74 11.15 24.82
N GLN A 109 11.30 12.37 24.70
CA GLN A 109 10.51 13.61 24.66
C GLN A 109 9.48 13.61 23.52
N LEU A 110 9.87 13.10 22.35
CA LEU A 110 8.99 12.99 21.20
C LEU A 110 7.85 11.98 21.42
N VAL A 111 8.14 10.82 22.02
CA VAL A 111 7.11 9.85 22.41
C VAL A 111 6.14 10.44 23.45
N LEU A 112 6.67 11.13 24.47
CA LEU A 112 5.86 11.78 25.50
C LEU A 112 4.94 12.85 24.91
N HIS A 113 5.41 13.62 23.92
CA HIS A 113 4.59 14.62 23.22
C HIS A 113 3.38 13.98 22.53
N PHE A 114 3.57 12.87 21.82
CA PHE A 114 2.48 12.14 21.16
C PHE A 114 1.53 11.48 22.16
N SER A 115 2.04 10.90 23.25
CA SER A 115 1.21 10.38 24.35
C SER A 115 0.34 11.47 24.97
N ARG A 116 0.90 12.65 25.26
CA ARG A 116 0.13 13.78 25.78
C ARG A 116 -0.98 14.18 24.80
N THR A 117 -0.69 14.18 23.51
CA THR A 117 -1.66 14.52 22.45
C THR A 117 -2.81 13.52 22.41
N ALA A 118 -2.53 12.22 22.52
CA ALA A 118 -3.56 11.17 22.59
C ALA A 118 -4.47 11.31 23.81
N LEU A 119 -3.93 11.80 24.94
CA LEU A 119 -4.69 12.00 26.18
C LEU A 119 -5.46 13.32 26.22
N THR A 120 -5.29 14.22 25.24
CA THR A 120 -6.10 15.43 25.18
C THR A 120 -7.55 15.09 24.81
N GLU A 121 -8.48 15.47 25.67
CA GLU A 121 -9.90 15.19 25.46
C GLU A 121 -10.42 15.94 24.23
N LYS A 122 -10.52 15.24 23.10
CA LYS A 122 -11.21 15.70 21.90
C LYS A 122 -12.33 14.74 21.52
N SER A 123 -13.38 15.28 20.90
CA SER A 123 -14.48 14.47 20.37
C SER A 123 -14.04 13.61 19.19
N LYS A 124 -13.08 14.12 18.41
CA LYS A 124 -12.43 13.45 17.27
C LYS A 124 -10.95 13.83 17.27
N LEU A 125 -10.09 12.88 16.90
CA LEU A 125 -8.69 13.19 16.64
C LEU A 125 -8.57 13.91 15.29
N ASP A 126 -7.71 14.92 15.26
CA ASP A 126 -7.36 15.60 14.03
C ASP A 126 -6.41 14.71 13.20
N GLU A 127 -6.42 14.87 11.89
CA GLU A 127 -5.49 14.14 11.02
C GLU A 127 -4.07 14.71 11.18
N ASP A 128 -3.26 14.05 12.00
CA ASP A 128 -1.90 14.47 12.31
C ASP A 128 -0.88 13.80 11.38
N TYR A 129 -0.49 14.53 10.32
CA TYR A 129 0.54 14.09 9.38
C TYR A 129 1.93 13.95 10.03
N LEU A 130 2.22 14.71 11.09
CA LEU A 130 3.49 14.62 11.80
C LEU A 130 3.57 13.31 12.56
N TYR A 131 2.52 12.96 13.30
CA TYR A 131 2.43 11.67 13.97
C TYR A 131 2.55 10.51 12.98
N MET A 132 1.81 10.56 11.86
CA MET A 132 1.85 9.49 10.85
C MET A 132 3.25 9.30 10.24
N ALA A 133 3.98 10.40 9.98
CA ALA A 133 5.35 10.33 9.47
C ALA A 133 6.31 9.69 10.49
N TYR A 134 6.26 10.11 11.76
CA TYR A 134 7.12 9.54 12.80
C TYR A 134 6.77 8.09 13.13
N ALA A 135 5.48 7.73 13.08
CA ALA A 135 5.06 6.34 13.25
C ALA A 135 5.64 5.43 12.15
N ASP A 136 5.63 5.88 10.89
CA ASP A 136 6.22 5.14 9.77
C ASP A 136 7.75 5.01 9.91
N ILE A 137 8.45 6.08 10.31
CA ILE A 137 9.90 6.08 10.54
C ILE A 137 10.27 5.12 11.68
N MET A 138 9.57 5.19 12.82
CA MET A 138 9.80 4.29 13.96
C MET A 138 9.52 2.84 13.61
N ALA A 139 8.45 2.56 12.85
CA ALA A 139 8.11 1.21 12.42
C ALA A 139 9.20 0.64 11.52
N LYS A 140 9.64 1.39 10.50
CA LYS A 140 10.72 0.99 9.59
C LYS A 140 12.06 0.83 10.29
N SER A 141 12.35 1.65 11.31
CA SER A 141 13.58 1.50 12.12
C SER A 141 13.67 0.17 12.85
N CYS A 142 12.56 -0.51 13.11
CA CYS A 142 12.53 -1.86 13.69
C CYS A 142 12.41 -2.98 12.65
N HIS A 143 12.08 -2.66 11.39
CA HIS A 143 11.78 -3.64 10.33
C HIS A 143 12.73 -3.55 9.12
N LEU A 144 13.91 -2.91 9.26
CA LEU A 144 14.82 -2.71 8.12
C LEU A 144 15.29 -4.00 7.44
N GLU A 145 15.33 -5.13 8.14
CA GLU A 145 15.80 -6.40 7.58
C GLU A 145 14.64 -7.35 7.17
N GLU A 146 13.45 -7.26 7.77
CA GLU A 146 12.31 -8.12 7.37
C GLU A 146 11.76 -7.81 5.97
N GLY A 147 11.94 -6.59 5.47
CA GLY A 147 11.52 -6.18 4.12
C GLY A 147 12.38 -6.75 2.98
N GLY A 148 13.58 -7.25 3.30
CA GLY A 148 14.48 -7.90 2.35
C GLY A 148 14.25 -9.40 2.24
N GLU A 149 13.92 -10.08 3.34
CA GLU A 149 13.90 -11.55 3.40
C GLU A 149 12.50 -12.17 3.33
N ASN A 150 11.44 -11.41 3.63
CA ASN A 150 10.06 -11.90 3.46
C ASN A 150 9.45 -11.51 2.10
N GLY A 151 10.27 -11.03 1.16
CA GLY A 151 9.89 -10.79 -0.22
C GLY A 151 9.64 -12.10 -0.95
N GLU A 152 8.39 -12.34 -1.33
CA GLU A 152 7.91 -13.47 -2.13
C GLU A 152 8.81 -13.74 -3.36
N GLY A 153 9.87 -14.54 -3.22
CA GLY A 153 10.74 -14.89 -4.36
C GLY A 153 12.15 -15.38 -4.08
N GLU A 154 12.67 -15.30 -2.86
CA GLU A 154 13.98 -15.90 -2.57
C GLU A 154 13.80 -17.41 -2.30
N GLU A 155 14.43 -18.22 -3.14
CA GLU A 155 14.66 -19.64 -2.89
C GLU A 155 15.11 -19.79 -1.44
N GLU A 156 14.52 -20.69 -0.65
CA GLU A 156 14.85 -20.93 0.75
C GLU A 156 16.36 -21.22 0.91
N VAL A 157 17.17 -20.17 1.00
CA VAL A 157 18.55 -20.25 1.42
C VAL A 157 18.45 -20.52 2.91
N GLU A 158 18.87 -21.71 3.34
CA GLU A 158 18.92 -22.04 4.77
C GLU A 158 19.88 -21.08 5.48
N VAL A 159 19.34 -19.98 6.01
CA VAL A 159 20.08 -19.03 6.85
C VAL A 159 20.62 -19.79 8.06
N SER A 160 21.91 -19.60 8.34
CA SER A 160 22.60 -20.34 9.40
C SER A 160 22.00 -20.04 10.77
N PHE A 161 22.10 -20.98 11.73
CA PHE A 161 21.61 -20.74 13.09
C PHE A 161 22.28 -19.52 13.76
N GLU A 162 23.56 -19.28 13.46
CA GLU A 162 24.31 -18.14 13.96
C GLU A 162 23.76 -16.81 13.42
N GLU A 163 23.44 -16.75 12.14
CA GLU A 163 22.87 -15.58 11.47
C GLU A 163 21.47 -15.24 11.99
N LYS A 164 20.61 -16.26 12.17
CA LYS A 164 19.28 -16.08 12.80
C LYS A 164 19.35 -15.55 14.23
N GLU A 165 20.31 -16.01 15.04
CA GLU A 165 20.46 -15.48 16.40
C GLU A 165 21.00 -14.04 16.37
N MET A 166 21.91 -13.72 15.44
CA MET A 166 22.41 -12.35 15.27
C MET A 166 21.30 -11.37 14.85
N GLU A 167 20.47 -11.73 13.88
CA GLU A 167 19.29 -10.96 13.46
C GLU A 167 18.31 -10.73 14.62
N LYS A 168 18.01 -11.79 15.36
CA LYS A 168 17.12 -11.71 16.53
C LYS A 168 17.67 -10.75 17.58
N GLN A 169 18.97 -10.77 17.88
CA GLN A 169 19.56 -9.84 18.82
C GLN A 169 19.50 -8.39 18.31
N ARG A 170 19.68 -8.15 17.01
CA ARG A 170 19.50 -6.82 16.39
C ARG A 170 18.06 -6.33 16.51
N LEU A 171 17.09 -7.18 16.18
CA LEU A 171 15.67 -6.85 16.27
C LEU A 171 15.26 -6.51 17.71
N LEU A 172 15.68 -7.34 18.68
CA LEU A 172 15.42 -7.09 20.10
C LEU A 172 16.02 -5.76 20.57
N TYR A 173 17.23 -5.42 20.10
CA TYR A 173 17.86 -4.13 20.39
C TYR A 173 17.06 -2.95 19.81
N GLN A 174 16.62 -3.05 18.55
CA GLN A 174 15.79 -2.02 17.90
C GLN A 174 14.46 -1.83 18.62
N GLN A 175 13.77 -2.92 18.99
CA GLN A 175 12.52 -2.86 19.74
C GLN A 175 12.73 -2.27 21.14
N ALA A 176 13.81 -2.66 21.83
CA ALA A 176 14.13 -2.16 23.17
C ALA A 176 14.36 -0.64 23.18
N ARG A 177 14.95 -0.07 22.11
CA ARG A 177 15.13 1.39 21.98
C ARG A 177 13.81 2.14 22.10
N LEU A 178 12.76 1.70 21.41
CA LEU A 178 11.44 2.33 21.48
C LEU A 178 10.65 1.93 22.73
N HIS A 179 10.71 0.66 23.12
CA HIS A 179 9.96 0.12 24.27
C HIS A 179 10.35 0.81 25.58
N THR A 180 11.65 0.97 25.83
CA THR A 180 12.17 1.64 27.05
C THR A 180 11.72 3.10 27.19
N ARG A 181 11.28 3.72 26.08
CA ARG A 181 10.84 5.12 26.01
C ARG A 181 9.32 5.28 25.99
N GLY A 182 8.56 4.20 26.23
CA GLY A 182 7.10 4.25 26.35
C GLY A 182 6.34 4.20 25.01
N ALA A 183 6.98 3.81 23.91
CA ALA A 183 6.30 3.74 22.61
C ALA A 183 5.11 2.76 22.60
N ALA A 184 5.22 1.63 23.32
CA ALA A 184 4.14 0.65 23.43
C ALA A 184 2.89 1.23 24.12
N GLU A 185 3.08 2.04 25.17
CA GLU A 185 1.97 2.72 25.86
C GLU A 185 1.33 3.78 24.97
N MET A 186 2.15 4.55 24.25
CA MET A 186 1.70 5.55 23.29
C MET A 186 0.79 4.95 22.20
N VAL A 187 1.15 3.78 21.65
CA VAL A 187 0.34 3.08 20.63
C VAL A 187 -1.04 2.74 21.17
N LEU A 188 -1.12 2.19 22.39
CA LEU A 188 -2.40 1.84 23.03
C LEU A 188 -3.25 3.07 23.34
N GLN A 189 -2.62 4.15 23.83
CA GLN A 189 -3.30 5.42 24.08
C GLN A 189 -3.89 6.01 22.79
N MET A 190 -3.17 5.94 21.69
CA MET A 190 -3.63 6.46 20.40
C MET A 190 -4.81 5.64 19.85
N ILE A 191 -4.74 4.30 19.93
CA ILE A 191 -5.87 3.43 19.53
C ILE A 191 -7.12 3.74 20.36
N SER A 192 -6.96 3.94 21.67
CA SER A 192 -8.05 4.32 22.57
C SER A 192 -8.66 5.67 22.18
N ALA A 193 -7.82 6.66 21.86
CA ALA A 193 -8.24 8.00 21.48
C ALA A 193 -9.03 8.03 20.15
N CYS A 194 -8.81 7.08 19.24
CA CYS A 194 -9.55 6.98 17.98
C CYS A 194 -11.00 6.48 18.13
N LYS A 195 -11.41 5.93 19.29
CA LYS A 195 -12.80 5.55 19.61
C LYS A 195 -13.53 4.72 18.53
N GLY A 196 -12.78 3.89 17.79
CA GLY A 196 -13.32 3.00 16.76
C GLY A 196 -13.39 3.58 15.34
N GLU A 197 -12.89 4.79 15.09
CA GLU A 197 -12.75 5.34 13.73
C GLU A 197 -11.57 4.68 13.00
N THR A 198 -11.81 4.04 11.85
CA THR A 198 -10.78 3.40 11.02
C THR A 198 -10.11 4.41 10.09
N GLY A 199 -9.33 5.34 10.65
CA GLY A 199 -8.60 6.37 9.91
C GLY A 199 -7.18 5.95 9.48
N ALA A 200 -6.54 6.77 8.64
CA ALA A 200 -5.14 6.59 8.25
C ALA A 200 -4.20 6.57 9.47
N MET A 201 -4.49 7.42 10.46
CA MET A 201 -3.76 7.46 11.73
C MET A 201 -3.76 6.10 12.44
N VAL A 202 -4.93 5.45 12.58
CA VAL A 202 -5.02 4.12 13.20
C VAL A 202 -4.22 3.09 12.40
N SER A 203 -4.27 3.15 11.07
CA SER A 203 -3.47 2.26 10.23
C SER A 203 -1.97 2.46 10.45
N SER A 204 -1.50 3.71 10.59
CA SER A 204 -0.08 3.98 10.89
C SER A 204 0.29 3.54 12.31
N THR A 205 -0.58 3.76 13.30
CA THR A 205 -0.39 3.30 14.68
C THR A 205 -0.27 1.77 14.75
N LEU A 206 -1.12 1.05 14.01
CA LEU A 206 -1.10 -0.42 13.95
C LEU A 206 0.08 -0.99 13.15
N LYS A 207 0.75 -0.19 12.31
CA LYS A 207 2.02 -0.60 11.68
C LYS A 207 3.21 -0.44 12.61
N LEU A 208 3.13 0.51 13.53
CA LEU A 208 4.16 0.74 14.53
C LEU A 208 4.11 -0.27 15.67
N GLY A 209 2.89 -0.61 16.13
CA GLY A 209 2.66 -1.61 17.18
C GLY A 209 2.67 -3.03 16.62
#